data_AF-A0A5J4E1Q9-F1
#
_entry.id   AF-A0A5J4E1Q9-F1
#
_cell.length_a   1.000
_cell.length_b   1.000
_cell.length_c   1.000
_cell.angle_alpha   90.00
_cell.angle_beta   90.00
_cell.angle_gamma   90.00
#
_symmetry.space_group_name_H-M   'P 1'
#
loop_
_entity.id
_entity.type
_entity.pdbx_description
1 polymer ?
#
loop_
_entity_poly.entity_id
_entity_poly.type
_entity_poly.pdbx_seq_one_letter_code
_entity_poly.pdbx_strand_id
1 'polypeptide(L)'
;MPISQWPVLAEYAQTYFASLVVIANVATLVGQTLSVIFLRDIRYTIWLTLFYDLTHIVIYILTGIFFWKWILLNAVIVIAATSIRDLPLNRIERSAGTFCVLLGTTVFFAAQLGWYDTGAYNRAWFSAETSDGRHIEVPSNYFLTSSLTVARMRLGAPERTGHLPSGSWGTTSKVDFMRRAKTCSFEGRQLRARRNMDRAQVERMVRLHHRAILDHADENGLFPYDFYPHHIWSNPFEFKEFAQLDNRKIVAFHYNFESVCITYNEGKRQKRVLHRSSHVIDVSKP
;
A
#
# COMPACT_ATOMS: atom_id res chain seq x y z
N MET A 1 5.99 6.31 3.85
CA MET A 1 5.07 7.02 4.77
C MET A 1 5.40 8.51 4.70
N PRO A 2 4.43 9.42 4.78
CA PRO A 2 4.71 10.86 4.73
C PRO A 2 5.66 11.33 5.84
N ILE A 3 5.55 10.72 7.02
CA ILE A 3 6.37 11.04 8.20
C ILE A 3 7.72 10.30 8.25
N SER A 4 8.05 9.45 7.26
CA SER A 4 9.27 8.62 7.32
C SER A 4 10.56 9.42 7.37
N GLN A 5 10.55 10.63 6.80
CA GLN A 5 11.68 11.55 6.77
C GLN A 5 12.09 12.05 8.18
N TRP A 6 11.23 11.84 9.18
CA TRP A 6 11.50 12.11 10.58
C TRP A 6 11.52 10.78 11.35
N PRO A 7 12.69 10.10 11.44
CA PRO A 7 12.76 8.75 11.99
C PRO A 7 12.17 8.61 13.40
N VAL A 8 12.42 9.60 14.26
CA VAL A 8 11.90 9.65 15.64
C VAL A 8 10.37 9.73 15.66
N LEU A 9 9.79 10.60 14.82
CA LEU A 9 8.34 10.74 14.73
C LEU A 9 7.69 9.48 14.15
N ALA A 10 8.30 8.90 13.11
CA ALA A 10 7.84 7.65 12.51
C ALA A 10 7.87 6.49 13.52
N GLU A 11 8.96 6.35 14.28
CA GLU A 11 9.10 5.32 15.32
C GLU A 11 8.10 5.53 16.46
N TYR A 12 7.95 6.77 16.94
CA TYR A 12 6.97 7.13 17.96
C TYR A 12 5.54 6.82 17.50
N ALA A 13 5.16 7.27 16.30
CA ALA A 13 3.84 7.03 15.73
C ALA A 13 3.55 5.53 15.60
N GLN A 14 4.52 4.73 15.15
CA GLN A 14 4.36 3.27 15.06
C GLN A 14 4.20 2.61 16.44
N THR A 15 5.03 3.00 17.41
CA THR A 15 5.01 2.41 18.76
C THR A 15 3.75 2.81 19.53
N TYR A 16 3.35 4.07 19.43
CA TYR A 16 2.12 4.58 20.04
C TYR A 16 0.88 3.96 19.39
N PHE A 17 0.84 3.86 18.06
CA PHE A 17 -0.30 3.21 17.40
C PHE A 17 -0.38 1.71 17.72
N ALA A 18 0.76 1.04 17.87
CA ALA A 18 0.79 -0.36 18.29
C ALA A 18 0.15 -0.57 19.68
N SER A 19 0.28 0.38 20.61
CA SER A 19 -0.39 0.28 21.93
C SER A 19 -1.89 0.55 21.86
N LEU A 20 -2.35 1.29 20.85
CA LEU A 20 -3.77 1.58 20.60
C LEU A 20 -4.46 0.58 19.67
N VAL A 21 -3.78 -0.46 19.20
CA VAL A 21 -4.31 -1.35 18.14
C VAL A 21 -5.64 -2.00 18.51
N VAL A 22 -5.84 -2.37 19.77
CA VAL A 22 -7.10 -2.97 20.25
C VAL A 22 -8.23 -1.95 20.18
N ILE A 23 -7.96 -0.73 20.66
CA ILE A 23 -8.94 0.37 20.65
C ILE A 23 -9.28 0.74 19.21
N ALA A 24 -8.28 0.86 18.33
CA ALA A 24 -8.48 1.16 16.92
C ALA A 24 -9.33 0.08 16.21
N ASN A 25 -9.09 -1.20 16.50
CA ASN A 25 -9.88 -2.30 15.96
C ASN A 25 -11.33 -2.28 16.46
N VAL A 26 -11.54 -2.05 17.76
CA VAL A 26 -12.89 -1.92 18.34
C VAL A 26 -13.62 -0.72 17.75
N ALA A 27 -12.97 0.45 17.67
CA ALA A 27 -13.55 1.64 17.06
C ALA A 27 -13.93 1.43 15.60
N THR A 28 -13.06 0.74 14.83
CA THR A 28 -13.34 0.40 13.43
C THR A 28 -14.55 -0.54 13.31
N LEU A 29 -14.61 -1.58 14.14
CA LEU A 29 -15.72 -2.54 14.14
C LEU A 29 -17.05 -1.89 14.53
N VAL A 30 -17.02 -1.06 15.58
CA VAL A 30 -18.20 -0.30 16.03
C VAL A 30 -18.64 0.66 14.93
N GLY A 31 -17.74 1.46 14.35
CA GLY A 31 -18.07 2.38 13.25
C GLY A 31 -18.67 1.64 12.05
N GLN A 32 -18.08 0.51 11.63
CA GLN A 32 -18.62 -0.33 10.57
C GLN A 32 -20.01 -0.89 10.91
N THR A 33 -20.24 -1.33 12.14
CA THR A 33 -21.55 -1.86 12.56
C THR A 33 -22.60 -0.74 12.62
N LEU A 34 -22.23 0.43 13.12
CA LEU A 34 -23.11 1.60 13.19
C LEU A 34 -23.55 2.08 11.80
N SER A 35 -22.77 1.82 10.75
CA SER A 35 -23.17 2.16 9.37
C SER A 35 -24.52 1.60 8.96
N VAL A 36 -24.86 0.40 9.44
CA VAL A 36 -26.14 -0.26 9.15
C VAL A 36 -27.31 0.51 9.77
N ILE A 37 -27.08 1.14 10.93
CA ILE A 37 -28.08 1.85 11.72
C ILE A 37 -28.19 3.31 11.28
N PHE A 38 -27.04 3.95 11.02
CA PHE A 38 -26.91 5.40 10.85
C PHE A 38 -27.46 5.92 9.51
N LEU A 39 -27.68 5.03 8.53
CA LEU A 39 -28.38 5.36 7.28
C LEU A 39 -29.84 5.82 7.47
N ARG A 40 -30.38 5.69 8.68
CA ARG A 40 -31.74 6.11 9.01
C ARG A 40 -31.86 7.62 9.28
N ASP A 41 -30.77 8.32 9.53
CA ASP A 41 -30.75 9.76 9.83
C ASP A 41 -29.60 10.45 9.09
N ILE A 42 -29.88 11.61 8.52
CA ILE A 42 -28.90 12.38 7.73
C ILE A 42 -27.74 12.87 8.60
N ARG A 43 -28.01 13.23 9.86
CA ARG A 43 -27.00 13.73 10.80
C ARG A 43 -26.01 12.64 11.17
N TYR A 44 -26.52 11.43 11.44
CA TYR A 44 -25.66 10.29 11.74
C TYR A 44 -24.86 9.83 10.52
N THR A 45 -25.44 9.94 9.32
CA THR A 45 -24.72 9.68 8.06
C THR A 45 -23.54 10.64 7.89
N ILE A 46 -23.71 11.94 8.18
CA ILE A 46 -22.62 12.93 8.13
C ILE A 46 -21.50 12.54 9.09
N TRP A 47 -21.81 12.29 10.37
CA TRP A 47 -20.81 11.93 11.37
C TRP A 47 -20.03 10.66 11.02
N LEU A 48 -20.73 9.65 10.52
CA LEU A 48 -20.11 8.41 10.09
C LEU A 48 -19.17 8.61 8.89
N THR A 49 -19.60 9.43 7.93
CA THR A 49 -18.81 9.74 6.73
C THR A 49 -17.53 10.48 7.10
N LEU A 50 -17.62 11.46 8.01
CA LEU A 50 -16.46 12.15 8.57
C LEU A 50 -15.53 11.21 9.35
N PHE A 51 -16.09 10.26 10.10
CA PHE A 51 -15.31 9.22 10.79
C PHE A 51 -14.50 8.36 9.81
N TYR A 52 -15.08 7.97 8.67
CA TYR A 52 -14.34 7.23 7.65
C TYR A 52 -13.23 8.06 7.02
N ASP A 53 -13.45 9.35 6.78
CA ASP A 53 -12.38 10.24 6.26
C ASP A 53 -11.26 10.44 7.26
N LEU A 54 -11.58 10.61 8.54
CA LEU A 54 -10.57 10.63 9.60
C LEU A 54 -9.75 9.33 9.60
N THR A 55 -10.42 8.18 9.44
CA THR A 55 -9.75 6.88 9.35
C THR A 55 -8.84 6.80 8.13
N HIS A 56 -9.26 7.30 6.97
CA HIS A 56 -8.42 7.38 5.77
C HIS A 56 -7.18 8.25 5.98
N ILE A 57 -7.33 9.41 6.64
CA ILE A 57 -6.22 10.31 6.95
C ILE A 57 -5.22 9.62 7.90
N VAL A 58 -5.71 8.96 8.95
CA VAL A 58 -4.86 8.19 9.88
C VAL A 58 -4.09 7.09 9.14
N ILE A 59 -4.76 6.32 8.28
CA ILE A 59 -4.10 5.29 7.46
C ILE A 59 -3.05 5.91 6.54
N TYR A 60 -3.33 7.05 5.92
CA TYR A 60 -2.37 7.74 5.06
C TYR A 60 -1.11 8.16 5.82
N ILE A 61 -1.26 8.75 7.01
CA ILE A 61 -0.13 9.14 7.85
C ILE A 61 0.71 7.91 8.24
N LEU A 62 0.05 6.83 8.66
CA LEU A 62 0.71 5.62 9.17
C LEU A 62 1.30 4.72 8.09
N THR A 63 0.77 4.73 6.87
CA THR A 63 1.14 3.77 5.82
C THR A 63 1.56 4.40 4.50
N GLY A 64 1.14 5.63 4.21
CA GLY A 64 1.28 6.29 2.91
C GLY A 64 0.23 5.87 1.87
N ILE A 65 -0.74 5.03 2.23
CA ILE A 65 -1.86 4.66 1.36
C ILE A 65 -2.87 5.80 1.36
N PHE A 66 -3.14 6.39 0.19
CA PHE A 66 -4.01 7.57 0.07
C PHE A 66 -5.32 7.24 -0.65
N PHE A 67 -6.40 7.22 0.13
CA PHE A 67 -7.76 6.92 -0.34
C PHE A 67 -8.50 8.16 -0.87
N TRP A 68 -7.82 9.03 -1.61
CA TRP A 68 -8.34 10.35 -2.02
C TRP A 68 -9.67 10.30 -2.77
N LYS A 69 -9.92 9.27 -3.59
CA LYS A 69 -11.20 9.07 -4.29
C LYS A 69 -12.36 8.88 -3.31
N TRP A 70 -12.11 8.15 -2.23
CA TRP A 70 -13.09 7.91 -1.18
C TRP A 70 -13.30 9.14 -0.32
N ILE A 71 -12.23 9.86 0.02
CA ILE A 71 -12.33 11.15 0.73
C ILE A 71 -13.13 12.16 -0.09
N LEU A 72 -12.89 12.26 -1.40
CA LEU A 72 -13.65 13.15 -2.27
C LEU A 72 -15.13 12.75 -2.35
N LEU A 73 -15.41 11.45 -2.52
CA LEU A 73 -16.78 10.93 -2.51
C LEU A 73 -17.50 11.24 -1.19
N ASN A 74 -16.83 11.00 -0.07
CA ASN A 74 -17.33 11.26 1.27
C ASN A 74 -17.58 12.75 1.49
N ALA A 75 -16.68 13.63 1.04
CA ALA A 75 -16.89 15.07 1.07
C ALA A 75 -18.13 15.48 0.27
N VAL A 76 -18.35 14.93 -0.93
CA VAL A 76 -19.57 15.17 -1.71
C VAL A 76 -20.82 14.67 -0.97
N ILE A 77 -20.77 13.49 -0.35
CA ILE A 77 -21.87 12.96 0.46
C ILE A 77 -22.18 13.90 1.62
N VAL A 78 -21.17 14.39 2.34
CA VAL A 78 -21.36 15.34 3.46
C VAL A 78 -21.98 16.64 2.97
N ILE A 79 -21.49 17.22 1.87
CA ILE A 79 -22.02 18.46 1.29
C ILE A 79 -23.49 18.29 0.84
N ALA A 80 -23.80 17.18 0.18
CA ALA A 80 -25.17 16.87 -0.22
C ALA A 80 -26.07 16.68 1.01
N ALA A 81 -25.58 15.96 2.02
CA ALA A 81 -26.31 15.67 3.25
C ALA A 81 -26.58 16.92 4.09
N THR A 82 -25.65 17.88 4.16
CA THR A 82 -25.86 19.14 4.87
C THR A 82 -26.85 20.07 4.16
N SER A 83 -27.02 19.88 2.85
CA SER A 83 -27.99 20.62 2.03
C SER A 83 -29.43 20.08 2.16
N ILE A 84 -29.59 18.87 2.71
CA ILE A 84 -30.89 18.21 2.91
C ILE A 84 -31.27 18.31 4.40
N ARG A 85 -32.37 19.01 4.69
CA ARG A 85 -32.79 19.26 6.09
C ARG A 85 -33.26 17.98 6.80
N ASP A 86 -34.03 17.16 6.10
CA ASP A 86 -34.50 15.84 6.51
C ASP A 86 -34.47 14.91 5.30
N LEU A 87 -34.02 13.66 5.46
CA LEU A 87 -34.12 12.64 4.42
C LEU A 87 -35.61 12.33 4.20
N PRO A 88 -36.19 12.62 3.02
CA PRO A 88 -37.59 12.31 2.73
C PRO A 88 -37.78 10.80 2.42
N LEU A 89 -37.03 9.94 3.10
CA LEU A 89 -37.05 8.50 2.89
C LEU A 89 -38.10 7.86 3.79
N ASN A 90 -39.05 7.15 3.17
CA ASN A 90 -40.02 6.31 3.86
C ASN A 90 -39.35 5.07 4.48
N ARG A 91 -40.09 4.31 5.30
CA ARG A 91 -39.53 3.15 6.02
C ARG A 91 -39.03 2.04 5.08
N ILE A 92 -39.66 1.89 3.91
CA ILE A 92 -39.30 0.88 2.91
C ILE A 92 -37.95 1.23 2.29
N GLU A 93 -37.77 2.48 1.87
CA GLU A 93 -36.51 2.98 1.29
C GLU A 93 -35.35 2.87 2.27
N ARG A 94 -35.58 3.20 3.55
CA ARG A 94 -34.57 3.03 4.60
C ARG A 94 -34.17 1.56 4.79
N SER A 95 -35.14 0.66 4.87
CA SER A 95 -34.88 -0.78 4.97
C SER A 95 -34.18 -1.33 3.72
N ALA A 96 -34.57 -0.87 2.53
CA ALA A 96 -33.93 -1.24 1.27
C ALA A 96 -32.46 -0.79 1.26
N GLY A 97 -32.18 0.46 1.66
CA GLY A 97 -30.81 0.96 1.79
C GLY A 97 -29.97 0.16 2.78
N THR A 98 -30.53 -0.16 3.97
CA THR A 98 -29.87 -1.04 4.94
C THR A 98 -29.57 -2.41 4.35
N PHE A 99 -30.52 -3.03 3.64
CA PHE A 99 -30.34 -4.33 3.01
C PHE A 99 -29.30 -4.29 1.89
N CYS A 100 -29.27 -3.22 1.09
CA CYS A 100 -28.24 -2.98 0.08
C CYS A 100 -26.84 -2.88 0.70
N VAL A 101 -26.69 -2.27 1.88
CA VAL A 101 -25.39 -2.23 2.58
C VAL A 101 -25.00 -3.61 3.11
N LEU A 102 -25.93 -4.35 3.69
CA LEU A 102 -25.68 -5.71 4.19
C LEU A 102 -25.30 -6.68 3.05
N LEU A 103 -26.03 -6.63 1.93
CA LEU A 103 -25.76 -7.44 0.74
C LEU A 103 -24.67 -6.87 -0.16
N GLY A 104 -24.20 -5.64 0.08
CA GLY A 104 -23.23 -4.99 -0.79
C GLY A 104 -21.96 -5.82 -0.96
N THR A 105 -21.54 -6.51 0.10
CA THR A 105 -20.35 -7.38 0.09
C THR A 105 -20.54 -8.72 -0.62
N THR A 106 -21.78 -9.13 -0.91
CA THR A 106 -22.08 -10.36 -1.67
C THR A 106 -22.23 -10.08 -3.16
N VAL A 107 -22.76 -8.91 -3.51
CA VAL A 107 -23.01 -8.51 -4.91
C VAL A 107 -21.79 -7.80 -5.52
N PHE A 108 -21.11 -6.96 -4.74
CA PHE A 108 -19.95 -6.20 -5.19
C PHE A 108 -18.67 -6.74 -4.58
N PHE A 109 -17.58 -6.62 -5.35
CA PHE A 109 -16.25 -6.89 -4.82
C PHE A 109 -15.91 -5.87 -3.72
N ALA A 110 -15.98 -6.30 -2.48
CA ALA A 110 -15.42 -5.58 -1.34
C ALA A 110 -14.01 -6.09 -1.06
N ALA A 111 -13.03 -5.19 -1.01
CA ALA A 111 -11.69 -5.56 -0.59
C ALA A 111 -11.74 -6.00 0.89
N GLN A 112 -11.60 -7.30 1.13
CA GLN A 112 -11.52 -7.85 2.48
C GLN A 112 -10.14 -7.54 3.07
N LEU A 113 -10.06 -6.43 3.79
CA LEU A 113 -8.84 -5.97 4.49
C LEU A 113 -8.71 -6.58 5.90
N GLY A 114 -9.63 -7.48 6.29
CA GLY A 114 -9.58 -8.24 7.54
C GLY A 114 -8.54 -9.36 7.49
N TRP A 115 -7.26 -8.99 7.43
CA TRP A 115 -6.14 -9.92 7.47
C TRP A 115 -5.48 -9.91 8.84
N TYR A 116 -4.79 -11.00 9.14
CA TYR A 116 -3.84 -10.99 10.24
C TYR A 116 -2.61 -10.16 9.87
N ASP A 117 -2.28 -9.21 10.73
CA ASP A 117 -0.98 -8.55 10.69
C ASP A 117 0.11 -9.50 11.21
N THR A 118 1.31 -9.38 10.64
CA THR A 118 2.40 -10.31 10.86
C THR A 118 3.71 -9.57 11.05
N GLY A 119 4.55 -10.05 11.96
CA GLY A 119 5.93 -9.56 12.09
C GLY A 119 6.82 -9.94 10.89
N ALA A 120 6.33 -10.66 9.88
CA ALA A 120 7.13 -11.10 8.74
C ALA A 120 6.46 -10.77 7.41
N TYR A 121 7.15 -10.05 6.53
CA TYR A 121 6.60 -9.60 5.26
C TYR A 121 7.63 -9.73 4.14
N ASN A 122 7.12 -9.83 2.91
CA ASN A 122 7.97 -9.66 1.74
C ASN A 122 8.08 -8.16 1.44
N ARG A 123 9.25 -7.68 1.02
CA ARG A 123 9.48 -6.34 0.46
C ARG A 123 9.96 -6.51 -0.97
N ALA A 124 9.26 -5.90 -1.93
CA ALA A 124 9.72 -5.81 -3.31
C ALA A 124 9.88 -4.35 -3.71
N TRP A 125 10.96 -4.01 -4.39
CA TRP A 125 11.24 -2.65 -4.83
C TRP A 125 12.19 -2.66 -6.04
N PHE A 126 12.28 -1.54 -6.73
CA PHE A 126 13.24 -1.35 -7.81
C PHE A 126 14.42 -0.50 -7.35
N SER A 127 15.61 -0.82 -7.81
CA SER A 127 16.73 0.12 -7.85
C SER A 127 17.16 0.34 -9.31
N ALA A 128 17.54 1.56 -9.65
CA ALA A 128 18.11 1.90 -10.94
C ALA A 128 19.63 1.83 -10.83
N GLU A 129 20.25 1.14 -11.78
CA GLU A 129 21.69 1.17 -12.01
C GLU A 129 21.97 2.27 -13.03
N THR A 130 22.83 3.21 -12.66
CA THR A 130 23.25 4.32 -13.52
C THR A 130 24.53 4.00 -14.27
N SER A 131 24.81 4.73 -15.34
CA SER A 131 26.02 4.55 -16.17
C SER A 131 27.33 4.76 -15.41
N ASP A 132 27.29 5.41 -14.24
CA ASP A 132 28.41 5.59 -13.31
C ASP A 132 28.52 4.47 -12.25
N GLY A 133 27.66 3.45 -12.31
CA GLY A 133 27.66 2.28 -11.42
C GLY A 133 26.93 2.46 -10.09
N ARG A 134 26.25 3.59 -9.84
CA ARG A 134 25.44 3.75 -8.62
C ARG A 134 24.14 2.96 -8.72
N HIS A 135 23.66 2.51 -7.55
CA HIS A 135 22.33 1.90 -7.40
C HIS A 135 21.44 2.78 -6.54
N ILE A 136 20.39 3.33 -7.15
CA ILE A 136 19.50 4.31 -6.51
C ILE A 136 18.11 3.69 -6.37
N GLU A 137 17.49 3.74 -5.19
CA GLU A 137 16.13 3.21 -5.00
C GLU A 137 15.12 4.00 -5.86
N VAL A 138 14.26 3.29 -6.59
CA VAL A 138 13.27 3.88 -7.49
C VAL A 138 11.93 3.99 -6.77
N PRO A 139 11.32 5.18 -6.68
CA PRO A 139 9.99 5.32 -6.11
C PRO A 139 8.97 4.57 -6.95
N SER A 140 8.00 3.93 -6.30
CA SER A 140 6.91 3.26 -7.02
C SER A 140 6.12 4.23 -7.91
N ASN A 141 6.08 5.52 -7.54
CA ASN A 141 5.47 6.61 -8.31
C ASN A 141 6.03 6.73 -9.73
N TYR A 142 7.32 6.42 -9.93
CA TYR A 142 7.96 6.41 -11.25
C TYR A 142 7.16 5.62 -12.29
N PHE A 143 6.50 4.53 -11.88
CA PHE A 143 5.73 3.62 -12.73
C PHE A 143 4.30 4.06 -13.04
N LEU A 144 3.89 5.29 -12.67
CA LEU A 144 2.61 5.90 -13.04
C LEU A 144 1.38 4.98 -12.83
N THR A 145 0.72 4.56 -13.92
CA THR A 145 -0.46 3.69 -13.90
C THR A 145 -0.16 2.32 -13.27
N SER A 146 1.10 1.89 -13.33
CA SER A 146 1.60 0.65 -12.75
C SER A 146 2.14 0.83 -11.32
N SER A 147 2.16 2.06 -10.76
CA SER A 147 2.71 2.33 -9.42
C SER A 147 2.05 1.49 -8.33
N LEU A 148 0.73 1.29 -8.42
CA LEU A 148 -0.02 0.47 -7.46
C LEU A 148 0.38 -1.02 -7.52
N THR A 149 0.67 -1.52 -8.71
CA THR A 149 1.11 -2.90 -8.94
C THR A 149 2.50 -3.10 -8.32
N VAL A 150 3.41 -2.15 -8.53
CA VAL A 150 4.76 -2.15 -7.97
C VAL A 150 4.71 -2.04 -6.44
N ALA A 151 4.02 -1.03 -5.90
CA ALA A 151 3.92 -0.78 -4.47
C ALA A 151 3.26 -1.94 -3.68
N ARG A 152 2.30 -2.66 -4.29
CA ARG A 152 1.66 -3.85 -3.70
C ARG A 152 2.44 -5.15 -3.93
N MET A 153 3.59 -5.11 -4.59
CA MET A 153 4.41 -6.28 -4.91
C MET A 153 3.65 -7.32 -5.75
N ARG A 154 2.78 -6.84 -6.64
CA ARG A 154 1.94 -7.71 -7.49
C ARG A 154 2.71 -8.33 -8.65
N LEU A 155 3.95 -7.91 -8.90
CA LEU A 155 4.84 -8.49 -9.90
C LEU A 155 5.33 -9.89 -9.52
N GLY A 156 5.20 -10.30 -8.25
CA GLY A 156 5.64 -11.63 -7.78
C GLY A 156 7.12 -11.68 -7.41
N ALA A 157 7.57 -12.83 -6.89
CA ALA A 157 8.97 -13.04 -6.53
C ALA A 157 9.79 -13.55 -7.73
N PRO A 158 11.05 -13.08 -7.92
CA PRO A 158 11.96 -13.59 -8.96
C PRO A 158 12.25 -15.09 -8.85
N GLU A 159 12.26 -15.57 -7.61
CA GLU A 159 12.44 -16.97 -7.23
C GLU A 159 11.23 -17.47 -6.46
N ARG A 160 10.85 -18.73 -6.67
CA ARG A 160 9.69 -19.30 -5.96
C ARG A 160 10.00 -19.67 -4.52
N THR A 161 11.22 -20.10 -4.24
CA THR A 161 11.64 -20.67 -2.95
C THR A 161 12.32 -19.62 -2.06
N GLY A 162 12.30 -19.82 -0.75
CA GLY A 162 12.91 -18.91 0.23
C GLY A 162 12.02 -17.70 0.59
N HIS A 163 10.91 -17.50 -0.12
CA HIS A 163 10.02 -16.35 0.11
C HIS A 163 8.75 -16.66 0.90
N LEU A 164 8.31 -15.70 1.73
CA LEU A 164 7.16 -15.90 2.61
C LEU A 164 5.87 -16.08 1.78
N PRO A 165 4.98 -17.02 2.16
CA PRO A 165 3.69 -17.23 1.50
C PRO A 165 2.63 -16.16 1.90
N SER A 166 3.05 -14.91 2.09
CA SER A 166 2.18 -13.78 2.45
C SER A 166 1.75 -12.97 1.23
N GLY A 167 0.68 -12.20 1.40
CA GLY A 167 0.25 -11.17 0.45
C GLY A 167 1.08 -9.90 0.56
N SER A 168 0.54 -8.81 0.00
CA SER A 168 1.14 -7.48 0.12
C SER A 168 1.35 -7.12 1.59
N TRP A 169 2.53 -6.59 1.92
CA TRP A 169 2.91 -6.12 3.27
C TRP A 169 2.67 -7.13 4.41
N GLY A 170 2.87 -8.43 4.15
CA GLY A 170 2.79 -9.46 5.20
C GLY A 170 1.40 -10.03 5.46
N THR A 171 0.38 -9.47 4.80
CA THR A 171 -1.02 -9.87 5.00
C THR A 171 -1.27 -11.36 4.76
N THR A 172 -2.03 -11.99 5.66
CA THR A 172 -2.41 -13.41 5.57
C THR A 172 -3.81 -13.67 6.09
N SER A 173 -4.49 -14.67 5.53
CA SER A 173 -5.72 -15.25 6.09
C SER A 173 -5.46 -16.51 6.91
N LYS A 174 -4.21 -17.00 6.94
CA LYS A 174 -3.84 -18.25 7.63
C LYS A 174 -3.32 -17.96 9.04
N VAL A 175 -4.11 -18.34 10.05
CA VAL A 175 -3.77 -18.20 11.49
C VAL A 175 -2.40 -18.79 11.80
N ASP A 176 -2.10 -19.99 11.30
CA ASP A 176 -0.83 -20.67 11.55
C ASP A 176 0.37 -19.91 10.99
N PHE A 177 0.20 -19.26 9.83
CA PHE A 177 1.26 -18.42 9.28
C PHE A 177 1.44 -17.17 10.15
N MET A 178 0.36 -16.51 10.56
CA MET A 178 0.45 -15.36 11.47
C MET A 178 1.18 -15.71 12.77
N ARG A 179 0.82 -16.83 13.42
CA ARG A 179 1.43 -17.24 14.70
C ARG A 179 2.94 -17.42 14.57
N ARG A 180 3.41 -18.05 13.49
CA ARG A 180 4.85 -18.21 13.19
C ARG A 180 5.51 -16.90 12.79
N ALA A 181 4.84 -16.09 11.99
CA ALA A 181 5.36 -14.81 11.53
C ALA A 181 5.53 -13.80 12.67
N LYS A 182 4.75 -13.91 13.76
CA LYS A 182 4.95 -13.13 14.98
C LYS A 182 6.25 -13.46 15.71
N THR A 183 6.68 -14.72 15.69
CA THR A 183 7.89 -15.19 16.40
C THR A 183 9.06 -15.45 15.45
N CYS A 184 8.92 -15.15 14.17
CA CYS A 184 9.92 -15.39 13.13
C CYS A 184 10.41 -16.85 13.05
N SER A 185 9.58 -17.82 13.45
CA SER A 185 9.94 -19.24 13.50
C SER A 185 9.63 -19.96 12.18
N PHE A 186 10.56 -19.82 11.23
CA PHE A 186 10.47 -20.44 9.90
C PHE A 186 11.54 -21.52 9.62
N GLU A 187 12.37 -21.83 10.60
CA GLU A 187 13.49 -22.78 10.47
C GLU A 187 13.01 -24.17 10.02
N GLY A 188 13.78 -24.80 9.12
CA GLY A 188 13.49 -26.14 8.59
C GLY A 188 12.33 -26.23 7.61
N ARG A 189 11.66 -25.13 7.26
CA ARG A 189 10.55 -25.14 6.28
C ARG A 189 10.95 -24.55 4.93
N GLN A 190 10.48 -25.22 3.87
CA GLN A 190 10.56 -24.66 2.52
C GLN A 190 9.53 -23.55 2.36
N LEU A 191 9.97 -22.30 2.53
CA LEU A 191 9.18 -21.12 2.22
C LEU A 191 8.95 -21.03 0.71
N ARG A 192 7.72 -20.69 0.31
CA ARG A 192 7.33 -20.53 -1.09
C ARG A 192 6.53 -19.25 -1.27
N ALA A 193 6.96 -18.39 -2.19
CA ALA A 193 6.25 -17.19 -2.56
C ALA A 193 4.80 -17.51 -2.95
N ARG A 194 3.86 -16.64 -2.57
CA ARG A 194 2.46 -16.76 -3.00
C ARG A 194 2.31 -16.58 -4.52
N ARG A 195 3.18 -15.77 -5.13
CA ARG A 195 3.17 -15.44 -6.57
C ARG A 195 4.60 -15.43 -7.10
N ASN A 196 4.80 -16.09 -8.24
CA ASN A 196 6.04 -15.99 -9.00
C ASN A 196 5.95 -14.86 -10.00
N MET A 197 7.11 -14.28 -10.32
CA MET A 197 7.23 -13.28 -11.35
C MET A 197 7.20 -13.91 -12.74
N ASP A 198 6.38 -13.33 -13.63
CA ASP A 198 6.53 -13.52 -15.07
C ASP A 198 7.64 -12.59 -15.56
N ARG A 199 8.84 -13.13 -15.75
CA ARG A 199 10.05 -12.35 -16.10
C ARG A 199 9.85 -11.58 -17.39
N ALA A 200 9.34 -12.24 -18.43
CA ALA A 200 9.16 -11.62 -19.74
C ALA A 200 8.15 -10.46 -19.68
N GLN A 201 7.05 -10.63 -18.94
CA GLN A 201 6.06 -9.57 -18.77
C GLN A 201 6.62 -8.38 -17.98
N VAL A 202 7.35 -8.64 -16.88
CA VAL A 202 7.95 -7.57 -16.07
C VAL A 202 9.02 -6.82 -16.84
N GLU A 203 9.93 -7.52 -17.51
CA GLU A 203 10.95 -6.90 -18.35
C GLU A 203 10.34 -6.01 -19.43
N ARG A 204 9.32 -6.53 -20.14
CA ARG A 204 8.61 -5.76 -21.18
C ARG A 204 7.94 -4.52 -20.58
N MET A 205 7.27 -4.65 -19.44
CA MET A 205 6.64 -3.52 -18.75
C MET A 205 7.68 -2.44 -18.40
N VAL A 206 8.80 -2.83 -17.79
CA VAL A 206 9.86 -1.89 -17.37
C VAL A 206 10.51 -1.20 -18.56
N ARG A 207 10.87 -1.94 -19.63
CA ARG A 207 11.48 -1.36 -20.83
C ARG A 207 10.55 -0.38 -21.54
N LEU A 208 9.29 -0.77 -21.76
CA LEU A 208 8.30 0.10 -22.42
C LEU A 208 8.02 1.35 -21.58
N HIS A 209 7.88 1.19 -20.27
CA HIS A 209 7.65 2.30 -19.35
C HIS A 209 8.84 3.25 -19.36
N HIS A 210 10.06 2.74 -19.20
CA HIS A 210 11.28 3.56 -19.20
C HIS A 210 11.44 4.33 -20.51
N ARG A 211 11.21 3.70 -21.67
CA ARG A 211 11.21 4.38 -22.96
C ARG A 211 10.20 5.52 -23.00
N ALA A 212 8.95 5.27 -22.58
CA ALA A 212 7.93 6.30 -22.53
C ALA A 212 8.33 7.47 -21.61
N ILE A 213 9.03 7.21 -20.49
CA ILE A 213 9.59 8.25 -19.64
C ILE A 213 10.65 9.06 -20.40
N LEU A 214 11.58 8.42 -21.10
CA LEU A 214 12.61 9.11 -21.86
C LEU A 214 12.02 9.99 -22.99
N ASP A 215 10.96 9.51 -23.65
CA ASP A 215 10.26 10.26 -24.71
C ASP A 215 9.58 11.55 -24.18
N HIS A 216 9.33 11.64 -22.87
CA HIS A 216 8.67 12.77 -22.22
C HIS A 216 9.56 13.47 -21.18
N ALA A 217 10.83 13.10 -21.10
CA ALA A 217 11.78 13.75 -20.20
C ALA A 217 12.10 15.16 -20.70
N ASP A 218 12.33 16.08 -19.78
CA ASP A 218 12.75 17.44 -20.12
C ASP A 218 14.21 17.51 -20.61
N GLU A 219 14.70 18.72 -20.88
CA GLU A 219 16.08 18.94 -21.34
C GLU A 219 17.13 18.39 -20.35
N ASN A 220 16.81 18.39 -19.05
CA ASN A 220 17.64 17.85 -17.98
C ASN A 220 17.48 16.33 -17.80
N GLY A 221 16.62 15.68 -18.60
CA GLY A 221 16.32 14.25 -18.51
C GLY A 221 15.43 13.89 -17.33
N LEU A 222 14.75 14.88 -16.74
CA LEU A 222 13.85 14.70 -15.62
C LEU A 222 12.43 14.46 -16.11
N PHE A 223 11.68 13.66 -15.35
CA PHE A 223 10.27 13.40 -15.61
C PHE A 223 9.48 13.58 -14.31
N PRO A 224 8.47 14.45 -14.26
CA PRO A 224 7.80 14.81 -13.02
C PRO A 224 6.70 13.81 -12.65
N TYR A 225 7.11 12.56 -12.34
CA TYR A 225 6.19 11.46 -12.07
C TYR A 225 5.24 11.70 -10.89
N ASP A 226 5.63 12.53 -9.91
CA ASP A 226 4.82 12.82 -8.72
C ASP A 226 3.56 13.67 -9.02
N PHE A 227 3.41 14.26 -10.21
CA PHE A 227 2.16 14.93 -10.59
C PHE A 227 1.04 13.95 -10.94
N TYR A 228 1.35 12.68 -11.20
CA TYR A 228 0.33 11.67 -11.43
C TYR A 228 -0.36 11.32 -10.11
N PRO A 229 -1.70 11.25 -10.05
CA PRO A 229 -2.41 10.95 -8.81
C PRO A 229 -2.25 9.46 -8.42
N HIS A 230 -1.31 9.19 -7.51
CA HIS A 230 -1.05 7.83 -7.04
C HIS A 230 -2.06 7.39 -5.95
N HIS A 231 -2.27 6.07 -5.83
CA HIS A 231 -3.05 5.50 -4.73
C HIS A 231 -2.17 5.17 -3.50
N ILE A 232 -0.89 4.91 -3.74
CA ILE A 232 0.14 4.70 -2.70
C ILE A 232 1.27 5.62 -3.09
N TRP A 233 1.56 6.59 -2.23
CA TRP A 233 2.55 7.62 -2.52
C TRP A 233 3.90 7.22 -1.93
N SER A 234 4.90 7.10 -2.80
CA SER A 234 6.29 7.23 -2.38
C SER A 234 6.51 8.65 -1.82
N ASN A 235 7.21 8.77 -0.69
CA ASN A 235 7.49 10.06 -0.08
C ASN A 235 8.58 10.78 -0.91
N PRO A 236 8.30 11.91 -1.58
CA PRO A 236 9.27 12.56 -2.47
C PRO A 236 10.58 12.93 -1.75
N PHE A 237 10.50 13.20 -0.43
CA PHE A 237 11.67 13.57 0.35
C PHE A 237 12.65 12.42 0.61
N GLU A 238 12.19 11.16 0.54
CA GLU A 238 13.04 9.96 0.64
C GLU A 238 13.74 9.63 -0.68
N PHE A 239 13.14 10.02 -1.80
CA PHE A 239 13.60 9.67 -3.15
C PHE A 239 14.23 10.87 -3.88
N LYS A 240 14.76 11.87 -3.13
CA LYS A 240 15.38 13.08 -3.70
C LYS A 240 16.47 12.78 -4.71
N GLU A 241 17.32 11.79 -4.42
CA GLU A 241 18.40 11.39 -5.32
C GLU A 241 17.84 10.89 -6.67
N PHE A 242 16.79 10.07 -6.65
CA PHE A 242 16.14 9.60 -7.86
C PHE A 242 15.33 10.71 -8.57
N ALA A 243 14.70 11.61 -7.82
CA ALA A 243 13.95 12.75 -8.37
C ALA A 243 14.84 13.74 -9.13
N GLN A 244 16.14 13.79 -8.81
CA GLN A 244 17.14 14.63 -9.47
C GLN A 244 17.98 13.85 -10.51
N LEU A 245 17.70 12.56 -10.68
CA LEU A 245 18.44 11.71 -11.60
C LEU A 245 17.98 11.97 -13.04
N ASP A 246 18.92 12.34 -13.90
CA ASP A 246 18.73 12.28 -15.35
C ASP A 246 18.43 10.83 -15.76
N ASN A 247 17.18 10.57 -16.16
CA ASN A 247 16.69 9.24 -16.46
C ASN A 247 17.45 8.58 -17.63
N ARG A 248 18.07 9.37 -18.52
CA ARG A 248 18.87 8.87 -19.65
C ARG A 248 20.13 8.14 -19.20
N LYS A 249 20.56 8.36 -17.95
CA LYS A 249 21.74 7.70 -17.37
C LYS A 249 21.42 6.33 -16.78
N ILE A 250 20.16 5.90 -16.75
CA ILE A 250 19.77 4.59 -16.23
C ILE A 250 20.09 3.53 -17.27
N VAL A 251 20.91 2.55 -16.92
CA VAL A 251 21.31 1.44 -17.81
C VAL A 251 20.57 0.14 -17.52
N ALA A 252 20.17 -0.06 -16.26
CA ALA A 252 19.39 -1.23 -15.87
C ALA A 252 18.49 -0.92 -14.66
N PHE A 253 17.43 -1.71 -14.51
CA PHE A 253 16.64 -1.78 -13.28
C PHE A 253 16.85 -3.12 -12.59
N HIS A 254 16.99 -3.09 -11.28
CA HIS A 254 17.08 -4.27 -10.42
C HIS A 254 15.76 -4.40 -9.68
N TYR A 255 14.99 -5.42 -10.01
CA TYR A 255 13.82 -5.79 -9.22
C TYR A 255 14.26 -6.64 -8.03
N ASN A 256 14.32 -6.03 -6.86
CA ASN A 256 14.78 -6.64 -5.61
C ASN A 256 13.60 -7.20 -4.83
N PHE A 257 13.78 -8.36 -4.22
CA PHE A 257 12.76 -9.03 -3.41
C PHE A 257 13.39 -9.61 -2.14
N GLU A 258 12.92 -9.17 -0.97
CA GLU A 258 13.35 -9.65 0.33
C GLU A 258 12.21 -10.29 1.10
N SER A 259 12.49 -11.39 1.78
CA SER A 259 11.70 -11.86 2.90
C SER A 259 12.28 -11.27 4.18
N VAL A 260 11.47 -10.53 4.91
CA VAL A 260 11.91 -9.82 6.11
C VAL A 260 11.12 -10.30 7.30
N CYS A 261 11.80 -10.48 8.43
CA CYS A 261 11.17 -10.61 9.72
C CYS A 261 11.56 -9.42 10.60
N ILE A 262 10.57 -8.87 11.30
CA ILE A 262 10.70 -7.79 12.26
C ILE A 262 10.49 -8.39 13.64
N THR A 263 11.50 -8.28 14.49
CA THR A 263 11.41 -8.59 15.92
C THR A 263 11.63 -7.32 16.74
N TYR A 264 11.19 -7.33 17.98
CA TYR A 264 11.51 -6.29 18.96
C TYR A 264 12.44 -6.91 20.00
N ASN A 265 13.62 -6.32 20.18
CA ASN A 265 14.56 -6.69 21.23
C ASN A 265 14.89 -5.44 22.05
N GLU A 266 14.67 -5.50 23.37
CA GLU A 266 14.85 -4.35 24.29
C GLU A 266 14.14 -3.07 23.81
N GLY A 267 12.92 -3.20 23.28
CA GLY A 267 12.14 -2.08 22.75
C GLY A 267 12.61 -1.54 21.39
N LYS A 268 13.72 -2.04 20.83
CA LYS A 268 14.21 -1.65 19.51
C LYS A 268 13.76 -2.63 18.42
N ARG A 269 13.33 -2.07 17.29
CA ARG A 269 12.94 -2.86 16.11
C ARG A 269 14.17 -3.43 15.42
N GLN A 270 14.28 -4.75 15.33
CA GLN A 270 15.32 -5.46 14.61
C GLN A 270 14.77 -6.05 13.30
N LYS A 271 15.46 -5.81 12.20
CA LYS A 271 15.15 -6.35 10.87
C LYS A 271 16.07 -7.53 10.59
N ARG A 272 15.51 -8.73 10.41
CA ARG A 272 16.23 -9.92 9.93
C ARG A 272 15.78 -10.27 8.52
N VAL A 273 16.71 -10.29 7.56
CA VAL A 273 16.42 -10.75 6.19
C VAL A 273 16.53 -12.28 6.16
N LEU A 274 15.46 -12.96 5.78
CA LEU A 274 15.38 -14.42 5.69
C LEU A 274 15.88 -14.94 4.34
N HIS A 275 15.56 -14.22 3.26
CA HIS A 275 15.98 -14.54 1.90
C HIS A 275 15.98 -13.27 1.05
N ARG A 276 16.87 -13.20 0.07
CA ARG A 276 16.93 -12.11 -0.91
C ARG A 276 17.11 -12.72 -2.30
N SER A 277 16.33 -12.23 -3.25
CA SER A 277 16.52 -12.49 -4.68
C SER A 277 16.42 -11.18 -5.46
N SER A 278 17.04 -11.13 -6.63
CA SER A 278 16.96 -9.97 -7.53
C SER A 278 16.85 -10.44 -8.98
N HIS A 279 16.32 -9.56 -9.83
CA HIS A 279 16.28 -9.76 -11.27
C HIS A 279 16.67 -8.46 -11.97
N VAL A 280 17.69 -8.56 -12.82
CA VAL A 280 18.23 -7.43 -13.56
C VAL A 280 17.51 -7.29 -14.89
N ILE A 281 17.12 -6.07 -15.22
CA ILE A 281 16.40 -5.70 -16.43
C ILE A 281 17.22 -4.63 -17.14
N ASP A 282 17.98 -5.04 -18.14
CA ASP A 282 18.72 -4.14 -19.02
C ASP A 282 17.73 -3.28 -19.84
N VAL A 283 17.91 -1.95 -19.78
CA VAL A 283 17.13 -0.97 -20.54
C VAL A 283 17.99 -0.19 -21.54
N SER A 284 19.29 -0.48 -21.61
CA SER A 284 20.19 0.10 -22.60
C SER A 284 19.96 -0.45 -24.02
N LYS A 285 19.32 -1.62 -24.12
CA LYS A 285 19.01 -2.29 -25.39
C LYS A 285 17.58 -1.97 -25.85
N PRO A 286 17.39 -1.63 -27.14
CA PRO A 286 16.08 -1.31 -27.70
C PRO A 286 15.12 -2.50 -27.73
#